data_AF-A0A448ZVH4-F1
#
_entry.id   AF-A0A448ZVH4-F1
#
_cell.length_a   1.000
_cell.length_b   1.000
_cell.length_c   1.000
_cell.angle_alpha   90.00
_cell.angle_beta   90.00
_cell.angle_gamma   90.00
#
_symmetry.space_group_name_H-M   'P 1'
#
loop_
_entity.id
_entity.type
_entity.pdbx_description
1 polymer ?
#
loop_
_entity_poly.entity_id
_entity_poly.type
_entity_poly.pdbx_seq_one_letter_code
_entity_poly.pdbx_strand_id
1 'polypeptide(L)'
;MFNDPNIVQINRYNQNINNVFAEKLNYELEKRILNENYINDNEKFTINIKRLISTDELILEFIFKNNNINISDVSIYSSIDNKEIKFEKMFSANNFNAEEGYKFQCILSKDSNGKNITFNKLRNLLFEINILNNRNRWEKLYALNYKFNLVPLQTNIKVEENANIKLISDIKISHFNKVANFEKYDQYMDVQYLNFNFIPTQLKQGFHSNLLYKITASKNWEKSTKQSSDIHQLDIYNLNIKNETENEYIQNKFMVQLDKSNKNNLLAYVPSYSYYDKNLKKTIIGNESLDAKEGLLIPLNFYGNFSHKISIYFNKNISDIKLTYNQEIKKPFFSYLNGLIKLSVLEKNYFESVPKNWGSIWFKNVKNINNLNIKFW
;
A
#
# COMPACT_ATOMS: atom_id res chain seq x y z
N MET A 1 -38.51 29.73 10.70
CA MET A 1 -38.09 28.52 9.95
C MET A 1 -36.62 28.33 10.27
N PHE A 2 -36.34 27.46 11.23
CA PHE A 2 -35.04 27.33 11.87
C PHE A 2 -34.16 26.39 11.06
N ASN A 3 -32.97 26.88 10.73
CA ASN A 3 -31.85 26.07 10.25
C ASN A 3 -31.45 25.09 11.34
N ASP A 4 -31.37 23.81 10.98
CA ASP A 4 -30.91 22.74 11.84
C ASP A 4 -29.37 22.84 11.99
N PRO A 5 -28.82 23.08 13.19
CA PRO A 5 -27.40 23.02 13.45
C PRO A 5 -27.08 21.65 14.03
N ASN A 6 -26.37 20.79 13.29
CA ASN A 6 -25.42 19.77 13.78
C ASN A 6 -25.15 18.65 12.75
N ILE A 7 -24.65 19.02 11.56
CA ILE A 7 -23.75 18.13 10.83
C ILE A 7 -22.33 18.60 11.14
N VAL A 8 -21.73 18.04 12.18
CA VAL A 8 -20.30 18.20 12.45
C VAL A 8 -19.56 17.23 11.53
N GLN A 9 -19.22 17.69 10.33
CA GLN A 9 -18.17 17.04 9.54
C GLN A 9 -16.84 17.25 10.28
N ILE A 10 -16.37 16.21 10.96
CA ILE A 10 -15.03 16.19 11.55
C ILE A 10 -14.02 15.98 10.42
N ASN A 11 -13.66 17.07 9.74
CA ASN A 11 -12.45 17.13 8.92
C ASN A 11 -11.26 17.32 9.88
N ARG A 12 -10.60 16.23 10.27
CA ARG A 12 -9.31 16.32 10.95
C ARG A 12 -8.25 16.79 9.96
N TYR A 13 -8.01 18.10 9.96
CA TYR A 13 -6.76 18.68 9.48
C TYR A 13 -5.65 18.31 10.47
N ASN A 14 -4.92 17.23 10.19
CA ASN A 14 -3.57 17.07 10.69
C ASN A 14 -2.62 17.39 9.53
N GLN A 15 -2.04 18.58 9.58
CA GLN A 15 -0.94 18.97 8.71
C GLN A 15 0.31 18.17 9.12
N ASN A 16 0.69 17.21 8.28
CA ASN A 16 2.07 16.79 8.01
C ASN A 16 2.05 16.11 6.64
N ILE A 17 2.61 16.80 5.64
CA ILE A 17 2.92 16.39 4.25
C ILE A 17 2.26 15.06 3.82
N ASN A 18 1.11 15.18 3.16
CA ASN A 18 0.21 14.08 2.77
C ASN A 18 0.75 13.27 1.58
N ASN A 19 1.37 12.12 1.85
CA ASN A 19 1.68 11.09 0.85
C ASN A 19 1.16 9.70 1.25
N VAL A 20 0.03 9.63 1.97
CA VAL A 20 -0.58 8.35 2.40
C VAL A 20 -1.80 8.04 1.55
N PHE A 21 -1.77 6.89 0.88
CA PHE A 21 -2.83 6.37 0.03
C PHE A 21 -3.35 5.08 0.64
N ALA A 22 -4.54 5.10 1.22
CA ALA A 22 -5.08 3.98 1.98
C ALA A 22 -6.42 3.51 1.42
N GLU A 23 -6.60 2.19 1.36
CA GLU A 23 -7.95 1.61 1.32
C GLU A 23 -8.70 2.02 2.59
N LYS A 24 -10.02 2.25 2.48
CA LYS A 24 -10.87 2.48 3.64
C LYS A 24 -12.04 1.52 3.62
N LEU A 25 -12.43 1.08 4.81
CA LEU A 25 -13.61 0.27 5.03
C LEU A 25 -14.51 0.99 6.04
N ASN A 26 -15.76 1.19 5.67
CA ASN A 26 -16.81 1.54 6.61
C ASN A 26 -17.71 0.33 6.80
N TYR A 27 -18.36 0.23 7.96
CA TYR A 27 -19.32 -0.82 8.21
C TYR A 27 -20.55 -0.32 8.96
N GLU A 28 -21.66 -1.01 8.77
CA GLU A 28 -22.90 -0.87 9.51
C GLU A 28 -23.27 -2.25 10.07
N LEU A 29 -23.84 -2.28 11.27
CA LEU A 29 -24.34 -3.49 11.89
C LEU A 29 -25.83 -3.35 12.19
N GLU A 30 -26.63 -4.24 11.61
CA GLU A 30 -28.01 -4.44 12.06
C GLU A 30 -28.04 -5.66 12.97
N LYS A 31 -28.56 -5.48 14.18
CA LYS A 31 -28.75 -6.56 15.15
C LYS A 31 -30.24 -6.75 15.40
N ARG A 32 -30.70 -7.99 15.25
CA ARG A 32 -32.06 -8.41 15.63
C ARG A 32 -31.99 -9.40 16.77
N ILE A 33 -32.79 -9.13 17.78
CA ILE A 33 -32.97 -10.00 18.94
C ILE A 33 -34.17 -10.89 18.66
N LEU A 34 -33.96 -12.21 18.69
CA LEU A 34 -35.00 -13.19 18.36
C LEU A 34 -35.53 -13.90 19.62
N ASN A 35 -34.73 -13.93 20.69
CA ASN A 35 -35.13 -14.50 21.98
C ASN A 35 -34.39 -13.78 23.12
N GLU A 36 -35.13 -13.26 24.09
CA GLU A 36 -34.58 -12.45 25.18
C GLU A 36 -34.13 -13.27 26.41
N ASN A 37 -34.53 -14.54 26.50
CA ASN A 37 -34.36 -15.36 27.71
C ASN A 37 -32.89 -15.66 28.07
N TYR A 38 -31.97 -15.50 27.12
CA TYR A 38 -30.56 -15.88 27.28
C TYR A 38 -29.58 -14.71 27.16
N ILE A 39 -30.13 -13.51 26.98
CA ILE A 39 -29.40 -12.26 26.78
C ILE A 39 -28.76 -11.81 28.08
N ASN A 40 -27.53 -11.32 28.00
CA ASN A 40 -26.86 -10.72 29.15
C ASN A 40 -25.82 -9.68 28.75
N ASP A 41 -25.39 -8.90 29.73
CA ASP A 41 -24.47 -7.79 29.55
C ASP A 41 -23.05 -8.21 29.16
N ASN A 42 -22.69 -9.46 29.46
CA ASN A 42 -21.35 -10.00 29.23
C ASN A 42 -21.21 -10.64 27.84
N GLU A 43 -22.27 -10.58 27.03
CA GLU A 43 -22.23 -11.09 25.66
C GLU A 43 -21.33 -10.24 24.78
N LYS A 44 -20.47 -10.93 24.03
CA LYS A 44 -19.55 -10.31 23.09
C LYS A 44 -19.59 -11.04 21.75
N PHE A 45 -19.65 -10.25 20.70
CA PHE A 45 -19.57 -10.71 19.32
C PHE A 45 -18.28 -10.17 18.73
N THR A 46 -17.50 -11.04 18.09
CA THR A 46 -16.29 -10.62 17.38
C THR A 46 -16.26 -11.24 16.00
N ILE A 47 -15.96 -10.42 15.00
CA ILE A 47 -15.61 -10.86 13.67
C ILE A 47 -14.17 -10.48 13.41
N ASN A 48 -13.39 -11.44 12.90
CA ASN A 48 -12.11 -11.17 12.28
C ASN A 48 -12.19 -11.50 10.78
N ILE A 49 -11.78 -10.57 9.93
CA ILE A 49 -11.75 -10.70 8.46
C ILE A 49 -10.31 -10.55 8.02
N LYS A 50 -9.65 -11.68 7.79
CA LYS A 50 -8.28 -11.71 7.30
C LYS A 50 -8.27 -11.80 5.79
N ARG A 51 -7.56 -10.88 5.14
CA ARG A 51 -7.34 -10.85 3.70
C ARG A 51 -5.95 -11.37 3.35
N LEU A 52 -5.89 -12.28 2.38
CA LEU A 52 -4.63 -12.72 1.79
C LEU A 52 -4.26 -11.78 0.64
N ILE A 53 -3.27 -10.91 0.83
CA ILE A 53 -2.89 -9.88 -0.16
C ILE A 53 -2.43 -10.50 -1.48
N SER A 54 -1.86 -11.70 -1.50
CA SER A 54 -1.41 -12.36 -2.72
C SER A 54 -2.55 -12.81 -3.64
N THR A 55 -3.70 -13.19 -3.09
CA THR A 55 -4.82 -13.78 -3.85
C THR A 55 -6.12 -12.98 -3.77
N ASP A 56 -6.20 -12.02 -2.84
CA ASP A 56 -7.40 -11.26 -2.47
C ASP A 56 -8.52 -12.12 -1.84
N GLU A 57 -8.18 -13.34 -1.42
CA GLU A 57 -9.06 -14.28 -0.72
C GLU A 57 -9.24 -13.90 0.75
N LEU A 58 -10.33 -14.38 1.35
CA LEU A 58 -10.70 -14.07 2.74
C LEU A 58 -10.75 -15.30 3.62
N ILE A 59 -10.29 -15.13 4.86
CA ILE A 59 -10.51 -16.04 5.98
C ILE A 59 -11.36 -15.28 6.99
N LEU A 60 -12.51 -15.85 7.31
CA LEU A 60 -13.48 -15.26 8.22
C LEU A 60 -13.50 -16.04 9.52
N GLU A 61 -13.59 -15.33 10.62
CA GLU A 61 -13.74 -15.91 11.94
C GLU A 61 -14.84 -15.16 12.69
N PHE A 62 -15.75 -15.91 13.27
CA PHE A 62 -16.81 -15.40 14.12
C PHE A 62 -16.69 -16.00 15.52
N ILE A 63 -16.76 -15.15 16.54
CA ILE A 63 -16.69 -15.56 17.94
C ILE A 63 -17.91 -15.00 18.65
N PHE A 64 -18.68 -15.89 19.26
CA PHE A 64 -19.79 -15.55 20.14
C PHE A 64 -19.48 -15.99 21.57
N LYS A 65 -19.40 -15.03 22.48
CA LYS A 65 -19.23 -15.29 23.90
C LYS A 65 -20.54 -14.98 24.63
N ASN A 66 -21.03 -15.96 25.37
CA ASN A 66 -22.14 -15.82 26.30
C ASN A 66 -21.89 -16.77 27.48
N ASN A 67 -21.95 -16.25 28.71
CA ASN A 67 -21.64 -16.98 29.94
C ASN A 67 -22.87 -17.59 30.61
N ASN A 68 -24.04 -17.61 29.95
CA ASN A 68 -25.25 -18.20 30.50
C ASN A 68 -25.12 -19.72 30.58
N ILE A 69 -25.12 -20.25 31.81
CA ILE A 69 -24.97 -21.69 32.11
C ILE A 69 -26.05 -22.57 31.47
N ASN A 70 -27.17 -21.99 31.05
CA ASN A 70 -28.25 -22.73 30.39
C ASN A 70 -28.00 -22.97 28.89
N ILE A 71 -26.91 -22.43 28.34
CA ILE A 71 -26.48 -22.66 26.96
C ILE A 71 -25.46 -23.79 26.96
N SER A 72 -25.87 -24.97 26.48
CA SER A 72 -24.98 -26.13 26.38
C SER A 72 -24.21 -26.17 25.06
N ASP A 73 -24.73 -25.54 24.02
CA ASP A 73 -24.07 -25.46 22.71
C ASP A 73 -24.54 -24.24 21.89
N VAL A 74 -23.77 -23.90 20.85
CA VAL A 74 -24.06 -22.85 19.88
C VAL A 74 -23.79 -23.37 18.47
N SER A 75 -24.71 -23.06 17.56
CA SER A 75 -24.53 -23.22 16.12
C SER A 75 -24.83 -21.90 15.42
N ILE A 76 -24.30 -21.74 14.22
CA ILE A 76 -24.55 -20.56 13.39
C ILE A 76 -25.03 -20.97 12.01
N TYR A 77 -25.99 -20.21 11.49
CA TYR A 77 -26.20 -20.10 10.05
C TYR A 77 -25.50 -18.83 9.58
N SER A 78 -24.85 -18.88 8.42
CA SER A 78 -24.17 -17.70 7.89
C SER A 78 -24.37 -17.56 6.39
N SER A 79 -24.39 -16.31 5.91
CA SER A 79 -24.44 -16.03 4.49
C SER A 79 -23.62 -14.80 4.13
N ILE A 80 -23.06 -14.80 2.92
CA ILE A 80 -22.44 -13.63 2.30
C ILE A 80 -23.22 -13.30 1.04
N ASP A 81 -23.66 -12.05 0.91
CA ASP A 81 -24.47 -11.59 -0.22
C ASP A 81 -25.65 -12.53 -0.53
N ASN A 82 -26.33 -12.97 0.54
CA ASN A 82 -27.48 -13.90 0.53
C ASN A 82 -27.18 -15.33 0.05
N LYS A 83 -25.90 -15.72 -0.07
CA LYS A 83 -25.50 -17.11 -0.32
C LYS A 83 -24.99 -17.74 0.96
N GLU A 84 -25.53 -18.90 1.31
CA GLU A 84 -25.08 -19.65 2.48
C GLU A 84 -23.59 -19.98 2.38
N ILE A 85 -22.87 -19.72 3.48
CA ILE A 85 -21.45 -20.04 3.66
C ILE A 85 -21.33 -20.95 4.86
N LYS A 86 -20.54 -22.01 4.75
CA LYS A 86 -20.34 -22.95 5.85
C LYS A 86 -19.17 -22.51 6.71
N PHE A 87 -19.46 -22.27 7.99
CA PHE A 87 -18.45 -22.06 9.00
C PHE A 87 -18.30 -23.33 9.83
N GLU A 88 -17.05 -23.75 10.04
CA GLU A 88 -16.72 -24.87 10.90
C GLU A 88 -16.56 -24.37 12.32
N LYS A 89 -17.22 -25.04 13.27
CA LYS A 89 -17.04 -24.77 14.69
C LYS A 89 -15.68 -25.28 15.13
N MET A 90 -14.87 -24.38 15.69
CA MET A 90 -13.54 -24.70 16.19
C MET A 90 -13.64 -25.24 17.61
N PHE A 91 -13.21 -26.48 17.82
CA PHE A 91 -13.08 -27.06 19.16
C PHE A 91 -11.68 -26.73 19.69
N SER A 92 -11.59 -26.05 20.83
CA SER A 92 -10.32 -25.96 21.55
C SER A 92 -10.00 -27.31 22.17
N ALA A 93 -8.77 -27.80 21.97
CA ALA A 93 -8.29 -29.05 22.58
C ALA A 93 -8.26 -28.97 24.13
N ASN A 94 -8.30 -27.76 24.68
CA ASN A 94 -8.53 -27.51 26.10
C ASN A 94 -9.98 -27.07 26.26
N ASN A 95 -10.81 -27.99 26.77
CA ASN A 95 -12.20 -27.80 27.15
C ASN A 95 -12.51 -26.37 27.60
N PHE A 96 -13.47 -25.72 26.92
CA PHE A 96 -14.24 -24.57 27.41
C PHE A 96 -13.46 -23.62 28.35
N ASN A 97 -12.45 -22.92 27.83
CA ASN A 97 -12.15 -21.62 28.42
C ASN A 97 -13.39 -20.76 28.14
N ALA A 98 -14.30 -20.65 29.12
CA ALA A 98 -15.45 -19.74 29.08
C ALA A 98 -15.03 -18.30 28.73
N GLU A 99 -13.74 -17.98 28.85
CA GLU A 99 -13.15 -16.73 28.43
C GLU A 99 -13.11 -16.50 26.92
N GLU A 100 -12.92 -17.54 26.10
CA GLU A 100 -12.66 -17.41 24.65
C GLU A 100 -13.92 -17.43 23.78
N GLY A 101 -15.02 -18.02 24.28
CA GLY A 101 -16.31 -18.10 23.57
C GLY A 101 -16.37 -19.17 22.47
N TYR A 102 -17.53 -19.29 21.83
CA TYR A 102 -17.77 -20.21 20.72
C TYR A 102 -17.19 -19.64 19.43
N LYS A 103 -16.20 -20.32 18.87
CA LYS A 103 -15.44 -19.88 17.69
C LYS A 103 -15.85 -20.66 16.45
N PHE A 104 -16.01 -19.94 15.35
CA PHE A 104 -16.38 -20.47 14.04
C PHE A 104 -15.45 -19.89 12.98
N GLN A 105 -14.98 -20.71 12.03
CA GLN A 105 -14.06 -20.26 10.99
C GLN A 105 -14.52 -20.71 9.60
N CYS A 106 -14.30 -19.87 8.60
CA CYS A 106 -14.46 -20.22 7.19
C CYS A 106 -13.28 -19.70 6.37
N ILE A 107 -12.67 -20.56 5.56
CA ILE A 107 -11.71 -20.18 4.52
C ILE A 107 -12.50 -20.13 3.21
N LEU A 108 -12.83 -18.93 2.72
CA LEU A 108 -13.80 -18.79 1.62
C LEU A 108 -13.39 -19.53 0.34
N SER A 109 -12.09 -19.63 0.05
CA SER A 109 -11.60 -20.37 -1.12
C SER A 109 -11.86 -21.87 -1.08
N LYS A 110 -12.14 -22.44 0.10
CA LYS A 110 -12.53 -23.86 0.27
C LYS A 110 -14.04 -24.08 0.22
N ASP A 111 -14.85 -23.03 0.38
CA ASP A 111 -16.31 -23.12 0.34
C ASP A 111 -16.83 -23.00 -1.11
N SER A 112 -17.78 -23.86 -1.50
CA SER A 112 -18.31 -23.89 -2.87
C SER A 112 -18.99 -22.58 -3.29
N ASN A 113 -19.68 -21.92 -2.36
CA ASN A 113 -20.36 -20.65 -2.56
C ASN A 113 -19.42 -19.46 -2.30
N GLY A 114 -18.39 -19.65 -1.46
CA GLY A 114 -17.40 -18.64 -1.07
C GLY A 114 -16.23 -18.44 -2.04
N LYS A 115 -15.88 -19.44 -2.87
CA LYS A 115 -14.61 -19.46 -3.61
C LYS A 115 -14.33 -18.28 -4.55
N ASN A 116 -15.37 -17.55 -4.97
CA ASN A 116 -15.26 -16.41 -5.88
C ASN A 116 -15.43 -15.05 -5.18
N ILE A 117 -15.60 -15.06 -3.85
CA ILE A 117 -15.78 -13.86 -3.03
C ILE A 117 -14.40 -13.33 -2.68
N THR A 118 -14.10 -12.15 -3.21
CA THR A 118 -12.84 -11.42 -3.00
C THR A 118 -13.11 -10.21 -2.11
N PHE A 119 -12.06 -9.65 -1.50
CA PHE A 119 -12.22 -8.54 -0.55
C PHE A 119 -13.07 -7.40 -1.10
N ASN A 120 -12.80 -6.95 -2.33
CA ASN A 120 -13.53 -5.87 -2.99
C ASN A 120 -15.03 -6.15 -3.23
N LYS A 121 -15.46 -7.41 -3.16
CA LYS A 121 -16.85 -7.86 -3.34
C LYS A 121 -17.58 -8.10 -2.03
N LEU A 122 -16.89 -8.09 -0.88
CA LEU A 122 -17.55 -8.26 0.41
C LEU A 122 -18.50 -7.06 0.64
N ARG A 123 -19.81 -7.32 0.64
CA ARG A 123 -20.85 -6.29 0.86
C ARG A 123 -21.70 -6.61 2.07
N ASN A 124 -22.08 -7.86 2.26
CA ASN A 124 -22.89 -8.26 3.40
C ASN A 124 -22.42 -9.58 4.03
N LEU A 125 -22.46 -9.66 5.35
CA LEU A 125 -22.20 -10.88 6.12
C LEU A 125 -23.27 -11.02 7.21
N LEU A 126 -24.09 -12.05 7.09
CA LEU A 126 -25.14 -12.38 8.05
C LEU A 126 -24.70 -13.55 8.92
N PHE A 127 -24.94 -13.45 10.22
CA PHE A 127 -24.89 -14.56 11.17
C PHE A 127 -26.22 -14.69 11.90
N GLU A 128 -26.89 -15.83 11.79
CA GLU A 128 -27.95 -16.23 12.70
C GLU A 128 -27.38 -17.18 13.74
N ILE A 129 -27.52 -16.81 15.01
CA ILE A 129 -26.98 -17.57 16.13
C ILE A 129 -28.10 -18.39 16.75
N ASN A 130 -27.90 -19.69 16.84
CA ASN A 130 -28.78 -20.61 17.54
C ASN A 130 -28.07 -21.16 18.77
N ILE A 131 -28.81 -21.35 19.85
CA ILE A 131 -28.31 -21.97 21.08
C ILE A 131 -29.04 -23.28 21.34
N LEU A 132 -28.34 -24.24 21.94
CA LEU A 132 -28.95 -25.42 22.53
C LEU A 132 -29.19 -25.13 24.01
N ASN A 133 -30.45 -25.15 24.42
CA ASN A 133 -30.82 -24.91 25.82
C ASN A 133 -30.70 -26.19 26.66
N ASN A 134 -30.81 -26.03 27.99
CA ASN A 134 -30.83 -27.12 28.96
C ASN A 134 -31.98 -28.14 28.80
N ARG A 135 -32.96 -27.89 27.93
CA ARG A 135 -34.02 -28.83 27.52
C ARG A 135 -33.71 -29.53 26.20
N ASN A 136 -32.47 -29.45 25.71
CA ASN A 136 -32.01 -29.98 24.43
C ASN A 136 -32.83 -29.49 23.23
N ARG A 137 -33.27 -28.23 23.25
CA ARG A 137 -33.96 -27.59 22.12
C ARG A 137 -33.10 -26.47 21.54
N TRP A 138 -33.06 -26.42 20.21
CA TRP A 138 -32.42 -25.33 19.48
C TRP A 138 -33.35 -24.12 19.41
N GLU A 139 -32.82 -22.95 19.81
CA GLU A 139 -33.56 -21.69 19.77
C GLU A 139 -32.72 -20.62 19.08
N LYS A 140 -33.38 -19.85 18.19
CA LYS A 140 -32.77 -18.68 17.55
C LYS A 140 -32.59 -17.57 18.58
N LEU A 141 -31.37 -17.05 18.70
CA LEU A 141 -31.04 -16.02 19.67
C LEU A 141 -30.87 -14.64 19.00
N TYR A 142 -30.00 -14.56 17.99
CA TYR A 142 -29.69 -13.31 17.30
C TYR A 142 -29.63 -13.49 15.79
N ALA A 143 -29.88 -12.41 15.07
CA ALA A 143 -29.40 -12.22 13.71
C ALA A 143 -28.52 -10.96 13.66
N LEU A 144 -27.30 -11.08 13.16
CA LEU A 144 -26.32 -10.01 13.02
C LEU A 144 -25.98 -9.83 11.55
N ASN A 145 -26.28 -8.66 10.99
CA ASN A 145 -26.08 -8.34 9.58
C ASN A 145 -25.04 -7.23 9.45
N TYR A 146 -23.83 -7.58 8.99
CA TYR A 146 -22.72 -6.66 8.81
C TYR A 146 -22.66 -6.22 7.36
N LYS A 147 -22.94 -4.94 7.12
CA LYS A 147 -22.84 -4.33 5.79
C LYS A 147 -21.53 -3.59 5.67
N PHE A 148 -20.80 -3.83 4.59
CA PHE A 148 -19.48 -3.29 4.34
C PHE A 148 -19.51 -2.35 3.13
N ASN A 149 -18.92 -1.17 3.31
CA ASN A 149 -18.70 -0.21 2.24
C ASN A 149 -17.19 0.02 2.08
N LEU A 150 -16.64 -0.54 1.01
CA LEU A 150 -15.22 -0.45 0.66
C LEU A 150 -14.98 0.75 -0.24
N VAL A 151 -14.12 1.67 0.20
CA VAL A 151 -13.65 2.78 -0.60
C VAL A 151 -12.40 2.34 -1.36
N PRO A 152 -12.41 2.36 -2.70
CA PRO A 152 -11.28 1.91 -3.49
C PRO A 152 -10.05 2.81 -3.29
N LEU A 153 -8.87 2.19 -3.36
CA LEU A 153 -7.59 2.89 -3.34
C LEU A 153 -7.42 3.77 -4.59
N GLN A 154 -6.85 4.95 -4.43
CA GLN A 154 -6.41 5.78 -5.56
C GLN A 154 -5.31 5.06 -6.35
N THR A 155 -5.51 4.92 -7.66
CA THR A 155 -4.57 4.19 -8.54
C THR A 155 -3.54 5.08 -9.21
N ASN A 156 -3.78 6.39 -9.36
CA ASN A 156 -2.81 7.33 -9.93
C ASN A 156 -2.23 8.21 -8.83
N ILE A 157 -0.98 7.97 -8.46
CA ILE A 157 -0.29 8.58 -7.32
C ILE A 157 0.90 9.39 -7.85
N LYS A 158 0.90 10.69 -7.58
CA LYS A 158 2.05 11.55 -7.81
C LYS A 158 2.92 11.54 -6.54
N VAL A 159 4.19 11.20 -6.70
CA VAL A 159 5.17 11.12 -5.61
C VAL A 159 5.94 12.43 -5.55
N GLU A 160 5.92 13.10 -4.41
CA GLU A 160 6.72 14.31 -4.17
C GLU A 160 8.03 13.97 -3.45
N GLU A 161 7.96 13.36 -2.27
CA GLU A 161 9.14 12.91 -1.50
C GLU A 161 9.11 11.41 -1.25
N ASN A 162 7.93 10.88 -0.94
CA ASN A 162 7.67 9.48 -0.70
C ASN A 162 6.21 9.18 -1.05
N ALA A 163 5.82 7.91 -1.06
CA ALA A 163 4.42 7.51 -1.18
C ALA A 163 4.16 6.26 -0.35
N ASN A 164 3.26 6.36 0.62
CA ASN A 164 2.90 5.26 1.49
C ASN A 164 1.54 4.68 1.07
N ILE A 165 1.58 3.50 0.46
CA ILE A 165 0.37 2.75 0.08
C ILE A 165 -0.02 1.81 1.23
N LYS A 166 -1.26 1.92 1.71
CA LYS A 166 -1.81 1.10 2.79
C LYS A 166 -2.92 0.19 2.28
N LEU A 167 -2.71 -1.10 2.39
CA LEU A 167 -3.70 -2.13 2.05
C LEU A 167 -4.26 -2.74 3.32
N ILE A 168 -5.58 -2.92 3.38
CA ILE A 168 -6.25 -3.61 4.49
C ILE A 168 -5.88 -5.09 4.44
N SER A 169 -5.37 -5.62 5.55
CA SER A 169 -4.92 -7.00 5.68
C SER A 169 -5.74 -7.80 6.71
N ASP A 170 -6.22 -7.14 7.75
CA ASP A 170 -7.08 -7.73 8.77
C ASP A 170 -8.07 -6.67 9.28
N ILE A 171 -9.28 -7.09 9.64
CA ILE A 171 -10.30 -6.25 10.24
C ILE A 171 -10.87 -7.00 11.43
N LYS A 172 -10.90 -6.35 12.57
CA LYS A 172 -11.50 -6.88 13.78
C LYS A 172 -12.66 -5.98 14.21
N ILE A 173 -13.86 -6.54 14.27
CA ILE A 173 -15.05 -5.85 14.78
C ILE A 173 -15.50 -6.56 16.05
N SER A 174 -15.42 -5.88 17.19
CA SER A 174 -15.82 -6.42 18.49
C SER A 174 -16.84 -5.52 19.16
N HIS A 175 -18.05 -6.02 19.39
CA HIS A 175 -19.12 -5.28 20.08
C HIS A 175 -19.76 -6.12 21.18
N PHE A 176 -20.40 -5.42 22.12
CA PHE A 176 -21.12 -6.01 23.24
C PHE A 176 -22.62 -5.91 23.01
N ASN A 177 -23.40 -6.67 23.78
CA ASN A 177 -24.84 -6.69 23.62
C ASN A 177 -25.54 -5.33 23.83
N LYS A 178 -25.01 -4.45 24.70
CA LYS A 178 -25.56 -3.12 25.05
C LYS A 178 -25.42 -2.00 24.02
N VAL A 179 -24.87 -2.24 22.83
CA VAL A 179 -24.67 -1.17 21.84
C VAL A 179 -26.02 -0.71 21.27
N ALA A 180 -26.64 0.25 21.94
CA ALA A 180 -27.97 0.79 21.60
C ALA A 180 -27.94 1.97 20.62
N ASN A 181 -26.77 2.58 20.38
CA ASN A 181 -26.64 3.79 19.58
C ASN A 181 -25.85 3.54 18.29
N PHE A 182 -26.52 3.74 17.17
CA PHE A 182 -26.01 3.56 15.80
C PHE A 182 -24.85 4.50 15.43
N GLU A 183 -24.53 5.51 16.25
CA GLU A 183 -23.60 6.60 15.90
C GLU A 183 -22.12 6.33 16.21
N LYS A 184 -21.75 5.20 16.84
CA LYS A 184 -20.36 4.96 17.31
C LYS A 184 -19.74 3.62 16.89
N TYR A 185 -20.03 3.12 15.69
CA TYR A 185 -19.48 1.83 15.24
C TYR A 185 -17.96 1.83 15.02
N ASP A 186 -17.35 2.97 14.66
CA ASP A 186 -15.90 3.06 14.45
C ASP A 186 -15.08 2.69 15.68
N GLN A 187 -15.60 2.90 16.90
CA GLN A 187 -14.87 2.55 18.13
C GLN A 187 -14.71 1.03 18.31
N TYR A 188 -15.57 0.23 17.66
CA TYR A 188 -15.59 -1.23 17.76
C TYR A 188 -14.82 -1.94 16.65
N MET A 189 -14.40 -1.22 15.61
CA MET A 189 -13.58 -1.76 14.52
C MET A 189 -12.12 -1.35 14.67
N ASP A 190 -11.20 -2.29 14.52
CA ASP A 190 -9.78 -2.01 14.34
C ASP A 190 -9.33 -2.64 13.01
N VAL A 191 -8.43 -1.96 12.31
CA VAL A 191 -8.01 -2.35 10.96
C VAL A 191 -6.49 -2.48 10.94
N GLN A 192 -6.01 -3.63 10.47
CA GLN A 192 -4.59 -3.85 10.26
C GLN A 192 -4.21 -3.52 8.83
N TYR A 193 -3.31 -2.55 8.66
CA TYR A 193 -2.77 -2.17 7.37
C TYR A 193 -1.42 -2.81 7.11
N LEU A 194 -1.24 -3.31 5.89
CA LEU A 194 0.06 -3.57 5.27
C LEU A 194 0.49 -2.29 4.54
N ASN A 195 1.58 -1.69 4.99
CA ASN A 195 2.07 -0.39 4.55
C ASN A 195 3.28 -0.60 3.65
N PHE A 196 3.32 0.08 2.50
CA PHE A 196 4.44 0.10 1.56
C PHE A 196 4.85 1.54 1.30
N ASN A 197 5.96 1.97 1.88
CA ASN A 197 6.49 3.32 1.70
C ASN A 197 7.56 3.33 0.60
N PHE A 198 7.18 3.88 -0.55
CA PHE A 198 8.03 4.06 -1.72
C PHE A 198 8.84 5.34 -1.58
N ILE A 199 10.16 5.20 -1.51
CA ILE A 199 11.12 6.29 -1.41
C ILE A 199 11.88 6.36 -2.74
N PRO A 200 11.59 7.33 -3.62
CA PRO A 200 12.27 7.50 -4.89
C PRO A 200 13.75 7.85 -4.70
N THR A 201 14.57 7.39 -5.64
CA THR A 201 15.99 7.74 -5.73
C THR A 201 16.14 8.92 -6.68
N GLN A 202 16.81 9.98 -6.22
CA GLN A 202 17.10 11.14 -7.06
C GLN A 202 18.16 10.76 -8.11
N LEU A 203 17.80 10.80 -9.39
CA LEU A 203 18.71 10.44 -10.49
C LEU A 203 19.57 11.63 -10.88
N LYS A 204 20.85 11.38 -11.15
CA LYS A 204 21.82 12.41 -11.53
C LYS A 204 22.17 12.31 -13.02
N GLN A 205 22.26 13.47 -13.66
CA GLN A 205 22.71 13.58 -15.04
C GLN A 205 24.13 13.02 -15.22
N GLY A 206 24.33 12.19 -16.24
CA GLY A 206 25.65 11.63 -16.57
C GLY A 206 26.09 10.46 -15.69
N PHE A 207 25.25 9.99 -14.77
CA PHE A 207 25.51 8.82 -13.93
C PHE A 207 24.53 7.70 -14.24
N HIS A 208 25.03 6.47 -14.23
CA HIS A 208 24.21 5.27 -14.23
C HIS A 208 23.60 5.07 -12.84
N SER A 209 22.26 5.02 -12.77
CA SER A 209 21.53 4.68 -11.54
C SER A 209 20.86 3.34 -11.69
N ASN A 210 21.24 2.38 -10.86
CA ASN A 210 20.62 1.06 -10.82
C ASN A 210 19.38 1.02 -9.91
N LEU A 211 19.21 1.98 -8.99
CA LEU A 211 18.09 2.02 -8.05
C LEU A 211 17.11 3.13 -8.44
N LEU A 212 15.81 2.79 -8.46
CA LEU A 212 14.71 3.77 -8.62
C LEU A 212 13.97 4.01 -7.32
N TYR A 213 13.65 2.97 -6.56
CA TYR A 213 12.95 3.11 -5.28
C TYR A 213 13.53 2.19 -4.21
N LYS A 214 13.61 2.71 -2.99
CA LYS A 214 13.63 1.90 -1.77
C LYS A 214 12.20 1.77 -1.27
N ILE A 215 11.78 0.58 -0.88
CA ILE A 215 10.40 0.34 -0.45
C ILE A 215 10.46 -0.30 0.93
N THR A 216 9.94 0.40 1.95
CA THR A 216 9.83 -0.16 3.29
C THR A 216 8.44 -0.72 3.53
N ALA A 217 8.37 -1.97 3.99
CA ALA A 217 7.13 -2.68 4.28
C ALA A 217 6.94 -2.84 5.80
N SER A 218 5.73 -2.57 6.30
CA SER A 218 5.39 -2.75 7.74
C SER A 218 3.90 -3.06 7.93
N LYS A 219 3.54 -3.68 9.07
CA LYS A 219 2.17 -4.12 9.33
C LYS A 219 1.65 -3.59 10.67
N ASN A 220 0.64 -2.72 10.65
CA ASN A 220 0.23 -2.01 11.88
C ASN A 220 -1.29 -2.01 12.02
N TRP A 221 -1.78 -2.28 13.23
CA TRP A 221 -3.17 -2.00 13.60
C TRP A 221 -3.35 -0.50 13.76
N GLU A 222 -4.44 0.04 13.21
CA GLU A 222 -4.72 1.48 13.19
C GLU A 222 -4.83 2.06 14.60
N LYS A 223 -5.43 1.32 15.54
CA LYS A 223 -5.56 1.75 16.95
C LYS A 223 -4.34 1.37 17.81
N SER A 224 -3.37 0.63 17.27
CA SER A 224 -2.14 0.30 17.99
C SER A 224 -1.08 1.38 17.81
N THR A 225 -0.45 1.77 18.91
CA THR A 225 0.74 2.64 18.88
C THR A 225 2.02 1.88 18.53
N LYS A 226 2.01 0.54 18.63
CA LYS A 226 3.15 -0.31 18.28
C LYS A 226 3.10 -0.64 16.79
N GLN A 227 4.21 -0.35 16.09
CA GLN A 227 4.44 -0.91 14.77
C GLN A 227 4.77 -2.40 14.90
N SER A 228 4.12 -3.26 14.13
CA SER A 228 4.53 -4.66 13.99
C SER A 228 5.31 -4.82 12.68
N SER A 229 6.50 -5.39 12.79
CA SER A 229 7.45 -5.54 11.68
C SER A 229 7.40 -6.91 11.00
N ASP A 230 6.54 -7.82 11.45
CA ASP A 230 6.51 -9.19 10.91
C ASP A 230 5.75 -9.23 9.58
N ILE A 231 6.47 -8.92 8.51
CA ILE A 231 6.02 -9.12 7.12
C ILE A 231 6.25 -10.57 6.74
N HIS A 232 5.18 -11.28 6.38
CA HIS A 232 5.29 -12.64 5.88
C HIS A 232 5.62 -12.66 4.39
N GLN A 233 6.25 -13.74 3.91
CA GLN A 233 6.58 -13.88 2.50
C GLN A 233 5.33 -13.79 1.61
N LEU A 234 4.21 -14.33 2.08
CA LEU A 234 2.93 -14.31 1.38
C LEU A 234 2.36 -12.89 1.21
N ASP A 235 2.72 -11.94 2.09
CA ASP A 235 2.26 -10.55 2.02
C ASP A 235 2.85 -9.81 0.80
N ILE A 236 4.03 -10.25 0.34
CA ILE A 236 4.78 -9.63 -0.78
C ILE A 236 5.01 -10.58 -1.97
N TYR A 237 4.51 -11.81 -1.90
CA TYR A 237 4.84 -12.86 -2.87
C TYR A 237 4.52 -12.45 -4.31
N ASN A 238 3.31 -11.91 -4.54
CA ASN A 238 2.84 -11.48 -5.86
C ASN A 238 3.12 -10.00 -6.17
N LEU A 239 3.75 -9.24 -5.26
CA LEU A 239 4.10 -7.84 -5.49
C LEU A 239 5.06 -7.72 -6.68
N ASN A 240 4.69 -6.97 -7.70
CA ASN A 240 5.51 -6.73 -8.87
C ASN A 240 5.42 -5.27 -9.29
N ILE A 241 6.43 -4.80 -10.01
CA ILE A 241 6.51 -3.45 -10.56
C ILE A 241 6.86 -3.53 -12.04
N LYS A 242 6.31 -2.62 -12.82
CA LYS A 242 6.64 -2.45 -14.24
C LYS A 242 6.96 -1.00 -14.52
N ASN A 243 7.93 -0.78 -15.40
CA ASN A 243 8.24 0.55 -15.90
C ASN A 243 7.19 0.98 -16.93
N GLU A 244 6.71 2.21 -16.81
CA GLU A 244 5.87 2.90 -17.79
C GLU A 244 6.47 4.25 -18.21
N THR A 245 7.76 4.48 -17.89
CA THR A 245 8.43 5.72 -18.24
C THR A 245 8.62 5.81 -19.75
N GLU A 246 8.10 6.88 -20.34
CA GLU A 246 8.37 7.28 -21.72
C GLU A 246 9.18 8.58 -21.71
N ASN A 247 10.27 8.63 -22.48
CA ASN A 247 11.13 9.79 -22.54
C ASN A 247 11.79 9.89 -23.92
N GLU A 248 11.68 11.05 -24.58
CA GLU A 248 12.22 11.26 -25.92
C GLU A 248 13.75 11.16 -26.01
N TYR A 249 14.45 11.36 -24.89
CA TYR A 249 15.91 11.28 -24.77
C TYR A 249 16.41 9.89 -24.37
N ILE A 250 15.52 8.94 -24.10
CA ILE A 250 15.86 7.54 -23.80
C ILE A 250 15.23 6.66 -24.89
N GLN A 251 16.08 6.02 -25.69
CA GLN A 251 15.67 5.08 -26.71
C GLN A 251 15.62 3.66 -26.14
N ASN A 252 14.61 2.90 -26.56
CA ASN A 252 14.23 1.57 -26.05
C ASN A 252 13.70 1.61 -24.61
N LYS A 253 12.88 0.61 -24.26
CA LYS A 253 12.30 0.50 -22.92
C LYS A 253 13.29 -0.19 -21.98
N PHE A 254 13.52 0.39 -20.81
CA PHE A 254 14.23 -0.29 -19.73
C PHE A 254 13.25 -1.03 -18.82
N MET A 255 13.72 -2.13 -18.24
CA MET A 255 12.96 -2.92 -17.27
C MET A 255 13.23 -2.43 -15.86
N VAL A 256 12.25 -2.65 -14.98
CA VAL A 256 12.41 -2.49 -13.54
C VAL A 256 12.04 -3.81 -12.89
N GLN A 257 12.85 -4.25 -11.94
CA GLN A 257 12.65 -5.47 -11.18
C GLN A 257 12.65 -5.15 -9.68
N LEU A 258 11.99 -5.99 -8.89
CA LEU A 258 11.87 -5.83 -7.45
C LEU A 258 12.67 -6.92 -6.75
N ASP A 259 13.69 -6.52 -5.98
CA ASP A 259 14.38 -7.40 -5.05
C ASP A 259 13.55 -7.53 -3.77
N LYS A 260 13.25 -8.77 -3.40
CA LYS A 260 12.45 -9.15 -2.23
C LYS A 260 13.23 -10.00 -1.23
N SER A 261 14.55 -10.06 -1.35
CA SER A 261 15.43 -10.81 -0.45
C SER A 261 15.23 -10.39 1.01
N ASN A 262 15.03 -9.09 1.26
CA ASN A 262 14.63 -8.54 2.54
C ASN A 262 13.15 -8.12 2.54
N LYS A 263 12.31 -8.88 3.25
CA LYS A 263 10.84 -8.70 3.24
C LYS A 263 10.38 -7.31 3.70
N ASN A 264 11.17 -6.65 4.56
CA ASN A 264 10.84 -5.34 5.11
C ASN A 264 11.45 -4.20 4.30
N ASN A 265 12.49 -4.47 3.50
CA ASN A 265 13.21 -3.47 2.71
C ASN A 265 13.41 -3.99 1.29
N LEU A 266 12.45 -3.70 0.42
CA LEU A 266 12.49 -4.10 -0.98
C LEU A 266 13.21 -3.02 -1.80
N LEU A 267 13.82 -3.43 -2.92
CA LEU A 267 14.54 -2.51 -3.81
C LEU A 267 14.01 -2.63 -5.24
N ALA A 268 13.58 -1.51 -5.82
CA ALA A 268 13.20 -1.43 -7.22
C ALA A 268 14.42 -1.03 -8.06
N TYR A 269 14.99 -1.97 -8.82
CA TYR A 269 16.22 -1.78 -9.58
C TYR A 269 16.01 -1.84 -11.10
N VAL A 270 16.93 -1.24 -11.84
CA VAL A 270 17.03 -1.25 -13.30
C VAL A 270 18.18 -2.18 -13.71
N PRO A 271 17.90 -3.46 -14.03
CA PRO A 271 18.94 -4.41 -14.45
C PRO A 271 19.41 -4.20 -15.90
N SER A 272 18.84 -3.22 -16.60
CA SER A 272 19.18 -2.93 -17.99
C SER A 272 20.51 -2.17 -18.07
N TYR A 273 21.31 -2.48 -19.09
CA TYR A 273 22.49 -1.70 -19.44
C TYR A 273 22.07 -0.47 -20.25
N SER A 274 22.81 0.63 -20.10
CA SER A 274 22.62 1.82 -20.91
C SER A 274 23.92 2.54 -21.22
N TYR A 275 23.94 3.27 -22.34
CA TYR A 275 25.03 4.13 -22.76
C TYR A 275 24.49 5.38 -23.47
N TYR A 276 25.30 6.43 -23.55
CA TYR A 276 24.94 7.65 -24.27
C TYR A 276 25.51 7.62 -25.69
N ASP A 277 24.63 7.66 -26.70
CA ASP A 277 25.03 7.79 -28.09
C ASP A 277 25.24 9.28 -28.42
N LYS A 278 26.48 9.63 -28.78
CA LYS A 278 26.88 11.01 -29.06
C LYS A 278 26.27 11.55 -30.37
N ASN A 279 26.05 10.69 -31.35
CA ASN A 279 25.52 11.06 -32.67
C ASN A 279 24.01 11.33 -32.57
N LEU A 280 23.29 10.42 -31.91
CA LEU A 280 21.84 10.53 -31.68
C LEU A 280 21.50 11.51 -30.56
N LYS A 281 22.46 11.82 -29.68
CA LYS A 281 22.30 12.66 -28.48
C LYS A 281 21.23 12.12 -27.52
N LYS A 282 21.18 10.79 -27.37
CA LYS A 282 20.21 10.05 -26.55
C LYS A 282 20.90 8.99 -25.72
N THR A 283 20.28 8.61 -24.61
CA THR A 283 20.63 7.35 -23.94
C THR A 283 19.98 6.20 -24.71
N ILE A 284 20.77 5.17 -25.03
CA ILE A 284 20.28 3.91 -25.59
C ILE A 284 20.25 2.89 -24.46
N ILE A 285 19.10 2.22 -24.28
CA ILE A 285 19.01 1.03 -23.42
C ILE A 285 19.44 -0.18 -24.25
N GLY A 286 20.55 -0.81 -23.86
CA GLY A 286 21.20 -1.88 -24.60
C GLY A 286 22.64 -2.10 -24.13
N ASN A 287 23.24 -3.22 -24.56
CA ASN A 287 24.60 -3.63 -24.21
C ASN A 287 25.54 -3.69 -25.43
N GLU A 288 25.15 -3.07 -26.54
CA GLU A 288 25.89 -3.14 -27.81
C GLU A 288 27.17 -2.29 -27.80
N SER A 289 27.27 -1.31 -26.89
CA SER A 289 28.41 -0.40 -26.75
C SER A 289 29.36 -0.84 -25.65
N LEU A 290 30.66 -0.62 -25.85
CA LEU A 290 31.70 -0.77 -24.81
C LEU A 290 31.51 0.21 -23.64
N ASP A 291 30.81 1.32 -23.85
CA ASP A 291 30.49 2.31 -22.81
C ASP A 291 29.25 1.92 -21.98
N ALA A 292 28.59 0.80 -22.31
CA ALA A 292 27.38 0.36 -21.63
C ALA A 292 27.68 -0.13 -20.21
N LYS A 293 26.88 0.36 -19.25
CA LYS A 293 26.92 -0.07 -17.85
C LYS A 293 25.52 -0.31 -17.34
N GLU A 294 25.39 -1.18 -16.35
CA GLU A 294 24.13 -1.47 -15.69
C GLU A 294 23.54 -0.21 -15.03
N GLY A 295 22.23 -0.04 -15.18
CA GLY A 295 21.46 1.08 -14.65
C GLY A 295 21.04 2.08 -15.74
N LEU A 296 20.13 2.97 -15.35
CA LEU A 296 19.61 4.03 -16.20
C LEU A 296 20.59 5.22 -16.21
N LEU A 297 21.08 5.58 -17.40
CA LEU A 297 21.86 6.79 -17.63
C LEU A 297 20.96 7.95 -18.03
N ILE A 298 20.96 9.02 -17.23
CA ILE A 298 20.32 10.27 -17.63
C ILE A 298 21.24 11.04 -18.61
N PRO A 299 20.78 11.36 -19.83
CA PRO A 299 21.57 12.04 -20.85
C PRO A 299 22.20 13.36 -20.38
N LEU A 300 23.42 13.65 -20.80
CA LEU A 300 24.17 14.88 -20.45
C LEU A 300 23.58 16.17 -21.01
N ASN A 301 22.67 16.06 -21.98
CA ASN A 301 21.95 17.18 -22.59
C ASN A 301 20.55 17.38 -22.00
N PHE A 302 20.06 16.51 -21.11
CA PHE A 302 18.75 16.66 -20.49
C PHE A 302 18.71 17.82 -19.47
N TYR A 303 17.62 18.58 -19.44
CA TYR A 303 17.29 19.53 -18.38
C TYR A 303 15.77 19.71 -18.31
N GLY A 304 15.27 20.07 -17.14
CA GLY A 304 13.83 20.20 -16.88
C GLY A 304 13.28 19.04 -16.07
N ASN A 305 11.97 18.83 -16.16
CA ASN A 305 11.28 17.83 -15.34
C ASN A 305 11.45 16.42 -15.92
N PHE A 306 12.19 15.57 -15.22
CA PHE A 306 12.25 14.14 -15.52
C PHE A 306 11.20 13.40 -14.70
N SER A 307 10.21 12.85 -15.39
CA SER A 307 9.18 11.99 -14.80
C SER A 307 9.56 10.53 -15.00
N HIS A 308 9.60 9.74 -13.92
CA HIS A 308 9.59 8.30 -14.03
C HIS A 308 8.31 7.71 -13.45
N LYS A 309 7.75 6.76 -14.20
CA LYS A 309 6.45 6.16 -13.91
C LYS A 309 6.62 4.66 -13.76
N ILE A 310 6.09 4.12 -12.66
CA ILE A 310 6.00 2.68 -12.44
C ILE A 310 4.56 2.29 -12.13
N SER A 311 4.17 1.09 -12.56
CA SER A 311 2.91 0.46 -12.20
C SER A 311 3.16 -0.67 -11.23
N ILE A 312 2.42 -0.68 -10.13
CA ILE A 312 2.53 -1.68 -9.06
C ILE A 312 1.37 -2.65 -9.15
N TYR A 313 1.67 -3.92 -8.92
CA TYR A 313 0.74 -5.02 -8.95
C TYR A 313 0.93 -5.86 -7.69
N PHE A 314 -0.03 -5.88 -6.77
CA PHE A 314 0.00 -6.77 -5.60
C PHE A 314 -0.62 -8.13 -5.92
N ASN A 315 -1.69 -8.13 -6.72
CA ASN A 315 -2.35 -9.30 -7.29
C ASN A 315 -3.24 -8.88 -8.48
N LYS A 316 -4.06 -9.79 -9.02
CA LYS A 316 -4.97 -9.49 -10.14
C LYS A 316 -6.04 -8.41 -9.83
N ASN A 317 -6.57 -8.39 -8.61
CA ASN A 317 -7.61 -7.47 -8.12
C ASN A 317 -7.03 -6.18 -7.52
N ILE A 318 -5.77 -6.18 -7.11
CA ILE A 318 -5.03 -5.02 -6.61
C ILE A 318 -3.88 -4.75 -7.59
N SER A 319 -4.23 -4.18 -8.74
CA SER A 319 -3.33 -3.99 -9.88
C SER A 319 -3.36 -2.56 -10.42
N ASP A 320 -2.33 -2.23 -11.21
CA ASP A 320 -2.21 -0.97 -11.95
C ASP A 320 -2.21 0.30 -11.07
N ILE A 321 -1.57 0.23 -9.90
CA ILE A 321 -1.31 1.44 -9.10
C ILE A 321 -0.10 2.14 -9.69
N LYS A 322 -0.34 3.23 -10.42
CA LYS A 322 0.63 4.07 -11.11
C LYS A 322 1.24 5.08 -10.14
N LEU A 323 2.51 4.91 -9.84
CA LEU A 323 3.34 5.91 -9.18
C LEU A 323 4.07 6.74 -10.23
N THR A 324 3.97 8.05 -10.13
CA THR A 324 4.71 9.01 -10.98
C THR A 324 5.55 9.90 -10.09
N TYR A 325 6.87 9.75 -10.16
CA TYR A 325 7.79 10.66 -9.49
C TYR A 325 8.37 11.65 -10.50
N ASN A 326 8.26 12.93 -10.15
CA ASN A 326 8.79 14.02 -10.94
C ASN A 326 9.99 14.61 -10.22
N GLN A 327 11.12 14.70 -10.91
CA GLN A 327 12.29 15.40 -10.41
C GLN A 327 12.73 16.47 -11.40
N GLU A 328 13.04 17.65 -10.89
CA GLU A 328 13.65 18.69 -11.69
C GLU A 328 15.16 18.45 -11.80
N ILE A 329 15.65 18.33 -13.04
CA ILE A 329 17.08 18.32 -13.34
C ILE A 329 17.45 19.72 -13.85
N LYS A 330 18.09 20.50 -12.99
CA LYS A 330 18.55 21.85 -13.32
C LYS A 330 19.60 21.78 -14.43
N LYS A 331 19.54 22.76 -15.33
CA LYS A 331 20.57 22.94 -16.37
C LYS A 331 21.92 23.19 -15.69
N PRO A 332 23.00 22.46 -16.06
CA PRO A 332 24.30 22.67 -15.43
C PRO A 332 24.78 24.11 -15.65
N PHE A 333 25.41 24.72 -14.64
CA PHE A 333 25.88 26.09 -14.76
C PHE A 333 27.04 26.19 -15.77
N PHE A 334 28.04 25.30 -15.67
CA PHE A 334 29.12 25.15 -16.65
C PHE A 334 29.04 23.77 -17.30
N SER A 335 29.00 23.70 -18.63
CA SER A 335 29.13 22.42 -19.36
C SER A 335 29.52 22.67 -20.82
N TYR A 336 30.37 21.79 -21.38
CA TYR A 336 30.74 21.82 -22.79
C TYR A 336 29.51 21.59 -23.71
N LEU A 337 28.59 20.72 -23.29
CA LEU A 337 27.43 20.33 -24.09
C LEU A 337 26.23 21.26 -23.87
N ASN A 338 25.89 21.54 -22.62
CA ASN A 338 24.60 22.14 -22.27
C ASN A 338 24.63 23.05 -21.03
N GLY A 339 25.73 23.77 -20.82
CA GLY A 339 25.84 24.72 -19.71
C GLY A 339 24.93 25.94 -19.89
N LEU A 340 24.54 26.59 -18.78
CA LEU A 340 24.11 28.00 -18.80
C LEU A 340 25.25 28.87 -19.38
N ILE A 341 26.49 28.54 -19.00
CA ILE A 341 27.73 29.01 -19.61
C ILE A 341 28.39 27.82 -20.31
N LYS A 342 28.53 27.91 -21.65
CA LYS A 342 29.21 26.88 -22.44
C LYS A 342 30.72 27.00 -22.28
N LEU A 343 31.37 25.90 -21.89
CA LEU A 343 32.82 25.83 -21.81
C LEU A 343 33.39 25.36 -23.15
N SER A 344 34.40 26.04 -23.68
CA SER A 344 35.27 25.51 -24.73
C SER A 344 36.58 25.07 -24.10
N VAL A 345 36.96 23.80 -24.29
CA VAL A 345 38.28 23.31 -23.86
C VAL A 345 39.26 23.56 -25.01
N LEU A 346 40.28 24.36 -24.78
CA LEU A 346 41.42 24.51 -25.68
C LEU A 346 42.56 23.64 -25.15
N GLU A 347 43.09 22.76 -25.98
CA GLU A 347 44.33 22.07 -25.67
C GLU A 347 45.49 23.08 -25.62
N LYS A 348 46.48 22.78 -24.77
CA LYS A 348 47.55 23.67 -24.26
C LYS A 348 48.26 24.57 -25.28
N ASN A 349 48.15 24.29 -26.58
CA ASN A 349 48.88 24.95 -27.65
C ASN A 349 48.13 26.13 -28.33
N TYR A 350 46.92 26.48 -27.88
CA TYR A 350 46.08 27.54 -28.51
C TYR A 350 45.79 28.76 -27.60
N PHE A 351 46.66 29.07 -26.62
CA PHE A 351 46.45 30.25 -25.78
C PHE A 351 46.54 31.59 -26.55
N GLU A 352 47.21 31.61 -27.70
CA GLU A 352 47.40 32.84 -28.50
C GLU A 352 46.19 33.21 -29.37
N SER A 353 45.21 32.31 -29.53
CA SER A 353 44.04 32.51 -30.39
C SER A 353 42.73 32.71 -29.61
N VAL A 354 42.78 32.96 -28.30
CA VAL A 354 41.57 33.19 -27.49
C VAL A 354 40.99 34.56 -27.86
N PRO A 355 39.75 34.64 -28.39
CA PRO A 355 39.13 35.92 -28.71
C PRO A 355 39.06 36.82 -27.46
N LYS A 356 39.43 38.10 -27.57
CA LYS A 356 39.57 39.06 -26.44
C LYS A 356 38.33 39.19 -25.54
N ASN A 357 37.18 38.73 -26.03
CA ASN A 357 35.88 38.72 -25.36
C ASN A 357 35.62 37.48 -24.49
N TRP A 358 36.57 36.55 -24.38
CA TRP A 358 36.42 35.32 -23.59
C TRP A 358 37.30 35.36 -22.33
N GLY A 359 36.67 35.13 -21.17
CA GLY A 359 37.40 34.89 -19.92
C GLY A 359 38.00 33.49 -19.88
N SER A 360 39.26 33.36 -19.48
CA SER A 360 39.94 32.06 -19.34
C SER A 360 39.94 31.60 -17.89
N ILE A 361 39.52 30.35 -17.66
CA ILE A 361 39.56 29.71 -16.33
C ILE A 361 40.44 28.46 -16.43
N TRP A 362 41.47 28.39 -15.58
CA TRP A 362 42.35 27.22 -15.50
C TRP A 362 41.59 26.00 -14.95
N PHE A 363 41.75 24.82 -15.56
CA PHE A 363 41.05 23.58 -15.17
C PHE A 363 41.18 23.25 -13.66
N LYS A 364 42.36 23.52 -13.06
CA LYS A 364 42.60 23.36 -11.62
C LYS A 364 41.65 24.19 -10.74
N ASN A 365 41.19 25.33 -11.24
CA ASN A 365 40.27 26.23 -10.54
C ASN A 365 38.80 25.79 -10.70
N VAL A 366 38.47 25.01 -11.74
CA VAL A 366 37.09 24.53 -11.97
C VAL A 366 36.62 23.61 -10.84
N LYS A 367 37.50 22.73 -10.33
CA LYS A 367 37.19 21.91 -9.14
C LYS A 367 36.90 22.76 -7.90
N ASN A 368 37.65 23.85 -7.69
CA ASN A 368 37.42 24.76 -6.55
C ASN A 368 36.16 25.61 -6.73
N ILE A 369 35.85 26.07 -7.95
CA ILE A 369 34.63 26.83 -8.26
C ILE A 369 33.38 25.94 -8.06
N ASN A 370 33.44 24.68 -8.49
CA ASN A 370 32.34 23.73 -8.26
C ASN A 370 32.11 23.42 -6.77
N ASN A 371 33.15 23.48 -5.93
CA ASN A 371 33.02 23.31 -4.48
C ASN A 371 32.59 24.60 -3.75
N LEU A 372 32.98 25.78 -4.25
CA LEU A 372 32.63 27.08 -3.67
C LEU A 372 31.18 27.52 -3.99
N ASN A 373 30.63 27.08 -5.13
CA ASN A 373 29.25 27.38 -5.51
C ASN A 373 28.19 26.47 -4.86
N ILE A 374 28.58 25.61 -3.90
CA ILE A 374 27.67 24.92 -2.98
C ILE A 374 27.57 25.73 -1.69
N LYS A 375 27.11 26.99 -1.77
CA LYS A 375 26.49 27.71 -0.66
C LYS A 375 25.43 28.68 -1.21
N PHE A 376 24.17 28.25 -1.05
CA PHE A 376 22.90 28.99 -0.90
C PHE A 376 22.53 30.09 -1.91
N TRP A 377 21.36 29.97 -2.55
CA TRP A 377 20.05 30.32 -1.94
C TRP A 377 19.05 29.20 -2.21
#